data_AF-M6I3X1-F1
#
_entry.id   AF-M6I3X1-F1
#
_cell.length_a   1.000
_cell.length_b   1.000
_cell.length_c   1.000
_cell.angle_alpha   90.00
_cell.angle_beta   90.00
_cell.angle_gamma   90.00
#
_symmetry.space_group_name_H-M   'P 1'
#
loop_
_entity.id
_entity.type
_entity.pdbx_description
1 polymer ?
#
loop_
_entity_poly.entity_id
_entity_poly.type
_entity_poly.pdbx_seq_one_letter_code
_entity_poly.pdbx_strand_id
1 'polypeptide(L)'
;MKNKFEKDLESKIESSKSVSKKRKEEIYRLFEAIKNSASVPFRESEFWKKHGHLATPGTHMRTYREIAGWSQTELGQKLGGIARSHISEYESGKRSIDKDVAKKLAKLFKTSVEMFI
;
A
#
# COMPACT_ATOMS: atom_id res chain seq x y z
N MET A 1 -18.53 20.12 16.71
CA MET A 1 -17.58 21.21 16.42
C MET A 1 -16.62 20.71 15.33
N LYS A 2 -16.44 21.42 14.20
CA LYS A 2 -15.61 20.91 13.11
C LYS A 2 -14.15 20.79 13.53
N ASN A 3 -13.50 19.65 13.24
CA ASN A 3 -12.10 19.43 13.60
C ASN A 3 -11.16 20.24 12.69
N LYS A 4 -9.88 20.36 13.06
CA LYS A 4 -8.90 21.16 12.32
C LYS A 4 -8.76 20.71 10.85
N PHE A 5 -8.81 19.41 10.59
CA PHE A 5 -8.71 18.84 9.26
C PHE A 5 -9.93 19.20 8.39
N GLU A 6 -11.14 19.17 8.96
CA GLU A 6 -12.37 19.56 8.24
C GLU A 6 -12.32 21.03 7.81
N LYS A 7 -11.87 21.93 8.70
CA LYS A 7 -11.70 23.36 8.37
C LYS A 7 -10.65 23.59 7.28
N ASP A 8 -9.55 22.86 7.34
CA ASP A 8 -8.48 22.94 6.34
C ASP A 8 -8.93 22.37 4.98
N LEU A 9 -9.81 21.37 4.95
CA LEU A 9 -10.34 20.81 3.71
C LEU A 9 -11.33 21.78 3.04
N GLU A 10 -12.27 22.31 3.82
CA GLU A 10 -13.27 23.28 3.35
C GLU A 10 -12.60 24.52 2.76
N SER A 11 -11.62 25.09 3.48
CA SER A 11 -10.88 26.26 2.99
C SER A 11 -10.15 26.01 1.65
N LYS A 12 -9.59 24.81 1.45
CA LYS A 12 -8.90 24.42 0.20
C LYS A 12 -9.88 24.21 -0.96
N ILE A 13 -11.06 23.63 -0.71
CA ILE A 13 -12.11 23.45 -1.72
C ILE A 13 -12.67 24.82 -2.16
N GLU A 14 -12.91 25.72 -1.19
CA GLU A 14 -13.40 27.07 -1.43
C GLU A 14 -12.38 27.88 -2.26
N SER A 15 -11.09 27.83 -1.90
CA SER A 15 -10.02 28.59 -2.57
C SER A 15 -9.65 28.06 -3.96
N SER A 16 -10.08 26.85 -4.33
CA SER A 16 -9.76 26.26 -5.63
C SER A 16 -10.54 26.94 -6.76
N LYS A 17 -9.85 27.78 -7.54
CA LYS A 17 -10.42 28.53 -8.68
C LYS A 17 -10.64 27.67 -9.93
N SER A 18 -10.01 26.50 -10.02
CA SER A 18 -10.08 25.59 -11.18
C SER A 18 -11.26 24.60 -11.13
N VAL A 19 -11.97 24.54 -10.00
CA VAL A 19 -13.04 23.58 -9.77
C VAL A 19 -14.38 24.30 -9.87
N SER A 20 -15.23 23.86 -10.82
CA SER A 20 -16.54 24.47 -11.04
C SER A 20 -17.44 24.34 -9.80
N LYS A 21 -18.39 25.28 -9.63
CA LYS A 21 -19.34 25.28 -8.51
C LYS A 21 -20.06 23.92 -8.36
N LYS A 22 -20.52 23.36 -9.48
CA LYS A 22 -21.18 22.04 -9.53
C LYS A 22 -20.28 20.91 -9.01
N ARG A 23 -18.99 20.92 -9.36
CA ARG A 23 -18.01 19.93 -8.91
C ARG A 23 -17.73 20.06 -7.41
N LYS A 24 -17.70 21.28 -6.87
CA LYS A 24 -17.57 21.51 -5.42
C LYS A 24 -18.77 20.94 -4.66
N GLU A 25 -19.99 21.17 -5.15
CA GLU A 25 -21.22 20.62 -4.56
C GLU A 25 -21.22 19.08 -4.57
N GLU A 26 -20.76 18.44 -5.65
CA GLU A 26 -20.61 16.98 -5.73
C GLU A 26 -19.60 16.46 -4.68
N ILE A 27 -18.46 17.14 -4.50
CA ILE A 27 -17.46 16.77 -3.50
C ILE A 27 -18.03 16.88 -2.08
N TYR A 28 -18.76 17.96 -1.77
CA TYR A 28 -19.41 18.12 -0.47
C TYR A 28 -20.42 17.01 -0.18
N ARG A 29 -21.23 16.63 -1.17
CA ARG A 29 -22.19 15.51 -1.04
C ARG A 29 -21.48 14.19 -0.76
N LEU A 30 -20.38 13.90 -1.48
CA LEU A 30 -19.57 12.70 -1.24
C LEU A 30 -18.95 12.71 0.15
N PHE A 31 -18.45 13.86 0.61
CA PHE A 31 -17.85 13.99 1.93
C PHE A 31 -18.85 13.72 3.05
N GLU A 32 -20.05 14.33 2.99
CA GLU A 32 -21.12 14.07 3.94
C GLU A 32 -21.61 12.62 3.89
N ALA A 33 -21.68 12.01 2.69
CA ALA A 33 -22.01 10.60 2.56
C ALA A 33 -20.97 9.68 3.22
N ILE A 34 -19.66 9.98 3.06
CA ILE A 34 -18.57 9.23 3.69
C ILE A 34 -18.62 9.41 5.22
N LYS A 35 -18.87 10.63 5.70
CA LYS A 35 -18.96 10.94 7.13
C LYS A 35 -20.08 10.16 7.83
N ASN A 36 -21.21 10.00 7.16
CA ASN A 36 -22.35 9.25 7.68
C ASN A 36 -22.24 7.73 7.47
N SER A 37 -21.19 7.27 6.76
CA SER A 37 -20.94 5.84 6.59
C SER A 37 -20.23 5.26 7.82
N ALA A 38 -20.59 4.03 8.20
CA ALA A 38 -19.95 3.35 9.30
C ALA A 38 -18.47 3.10 8.98
N SER A 39 -17.57 3.59 9.82
CA SER A 39 -16.15 3.22 9.73
C SER A 39 -15.99 1.76 10.14
N VAL A 40 -15.32 0.97 9.30
CA VAL A 40 -15.00 -0.42 9.57
C VAL A 40 -13.48 -0.59 9.63
N PRO A 41 -12.95 -1.53 10.44
CA PRO A 41 -11.54 -1.90 10.37
C PRO A 41 -11.13 -2.26 8.95
N PHE A 42 -9.93 -1.88 8.53
CA PHE A 42 -9.46 -2.08 7.15
C PHE A 42 -9.58 -3.54 6.69
N ARG A 43 -9.25 -4.51 7.57
CA ARG A 43 -9.37 -5.94 7.27
C ARG A 43 -10.81 -6.46 7.13
N GLU A 44 -11.79 -5.68 7.56
CA GLU A 44 -13.22 -6.00 7.44
C GLU A 44 -13.89 -5.28 6.26
N SER A 45 -13.18 -4.34 5.63
CA SER A 45 -13.68 -3.61 4.46
C SER A 45 -13.96 -4.52 3.28
N GLU A 46 -14.93 -4.14 2.45
CA GLU A 46 -15.25 -4.85 1.20
C GLU A 46 -14.05 -4.89 0.25
N PHE A 47 -13.23 -3.84 0.25
CA PHE A 47 -11.97 -3.82 -0.48
C PHE A 47 -11.06 -4.96 -0.04
N TRP A 48 -10.82 -5.10 1.28
CA TRP A 48 -9.92 -6.13 1.79
C TRP A 48 -10.48 -7.53 1.62
N LYS A 49 -11.79 -7.73 1.82
CA LYS A 49 -12.44 -9.03 1.54
C LYS A 49 -12.24 -9.44 0.07
N LYS A 50 -12.36 -8.48 -0.85
CA LYS A 50 -12.22 -8.73 -2.29
C LYS A 50 -10.76 -8.88 -2.73
N HIS A 51 -9.83 -8.09 -2.20
CA HIS A 51 -8.47 -7.96 -2.74
C HIS A 51 -7.36 -8.35 -1.76
N GLY A 52 -7.66 -8.58 -0.49
CA GLY A 52 -6.66 -8.88 0.54
C GLY A 52 -5.85 -10.15 0.27
N HIS A 53 -6.43 -11.12 -0.45
CA HIS A 53 -5.71 -12.33 -0.89
C HIS A 53 -4.54 -12.04 -1.84
N LEU A 54 -4.52 -10.86 -2.48
CA LEU A 54 -3.41 -10.44 -3.35
C LEU A 54 -2.19 -9.99 -2.53
N ALA A 55 -2.37 -9.63 -1.25
CA ALA A 55 -1.31 -9.19 -0.35
C ALA A 55 -0.51 -10.38 0.22
N THR A 56 0.24 -11.04 -0.66
CA THR A 56 1.11 -12.18 -0.33
C THR A 56 2.55 -11.73 -0.03
N PRO A 57 3.34 -12.54 0.70
CA PRO A 57 4.77 -12.29 0.91
C PRO A 57 5.56 -11.94 -0.37
N GLY A 58 5.31 -12.69 -1.45
CA GLY A 58 5.94 -12.47 -2.76
C GLY A 58 5.56 -11.13 -3.37
N THR A 59 4.28 -10.76 -3.31
CA THR A 59 3.83 -9.45 -3.81
C THR A 59 4.37 -8.30 -2.98
N HIS A 60 4.46 -8.44 -1.66
CA HIS A 60 5.10 -7.42 -0.81
C HIS A 60 6.57 -7.24 -1.18
N MET A 61 7.31 -8.34 -1.34
CA MET A 61 8.71 -8.30 -1.78
C MET A 61 8.87 -7.56 -3.12
N ARG A 62 8.00 -7.85 -4.11
CA ARG A 62 7.97 -7.15 -5.39
C ARG A 62 7.70 -5.65 -5.20
N THR A 63 6.67 -5.30 -4.45
CA THR A 63 6.30 -3.89 -4.22
C THR A 63 7.44 -3.11 -3.59
N TYR A 64 8.08 -3.64 -2.53
CA TYR A 64 9.23 -2.98 -1.92
C TYR A 64 10.42 -2.86 -2.88
N ARG A 65 10.68 -3.88 -3.71
CA ARG A 65 11.71 -3.83 -4.74
C ARG A 65 11.47 -2.70 -5.75
N GLU A 66 10.23 -2.59 -6.22
CA GLU A 66 9.83 -1.61 -7.24
C GLU A 66 9.85 -0.18 -6.69
N ILE A 67 9.38 0.01 -5.45
CA ILE A 67 9.51 1.30 -4.73
C ILE A 67 10.98 1.72 -4.62
N ALA A 68 11.88 0.75 -4.39
CA ALA A 68 13.31 1.00 -4.31
C ALA A 68 13.99 1.16 -5.69
N GLY A 69 13.25 0.96 -6.79
CA GLY A 69 13.77 1.09 -8.16
C GLY A 69 14.74 -0.02 -8.59
N TRP A 70 14.68 -1.19 -7.96
CA TRP A 70 15.63 -2.28 -8.24
C TRP A 70 15.08 -3.32 -9.21
N SER A 71 15.96 -3.86 -10.06
CA SER A 71 15.72 -5.10 -10.77
C SER A 71 15.74 -6.32 -9.83
N GLN A 72 15.18 -7.44 -10.28
CA GLN A 72 15.23 -8.70 -9.51
C GLN A 72 16.68 -9.17 -9.26
N THR A 73 17.60 -8.92 -10.21
CA THR A 73 19.02 -9.24 -10.06
C THR A 73 19.65 -8.42 -8.94
N GLU A 74 19.39 -7.10 -8.89
CA GLU A 74 19.93 -6.22 -7.86
C GLU A 74 19.41 -6.57 -6.47
N LEU A 75 18.13 -6.92 -6.35
CA LEU A 75 17.58 -7.42 -5.09
C LEU A 75 18.30 -8.70 -4.66
N GLY A 76 18.49 -9.64 -5.59
CA GLY A 76 19.24 -10.88 -5.34
C GLY A 76 20.64 -10.62 -4.79
N GLN A 77 21.38 -9.68 -5.40
CA GLN A 77 22.70 -9.26 -4.93
C GLN A 77 22.65 -8.66 -3.52
N LYS A 78 21.69 -7.76 -3.25
CA LYS A 78 21.51 -7.14 -1.93
C LYS A 78 21.16 -8.14 -0.82
N LEU A 79 20.55 -9.28 -1.18
CA LEU A 79 20.22 -10.37 -0.26
C LEU A 79 21.36 -11.39 -0.04
N GLY A 80 22.55 -11.10 -0.58
CA GLY A 80 23.74 -11.94 -0.45
C GLY A 80 23.95 -12.90 -1.61
N GLY A 81 23.66 -12.46 -2.84
CA GLY A 81 23.93 -13.23 -4.06
C GLY A 81 22.86 -14.27 -4.42
N ILE A 82 21.59 -14.03 -4.06
CA ILE A 82 20.48 -14.89 -4.48
C ILE A 82 20.29 -14.75 -6.00
N ALA A 83 20.17 -15.88 -6.71
CA ALA A 83 19.96 -15.90 -8.15
C ALA A 83 18.65 -15.17 -8.54
N ARG A 84 18.67 -14.42 -9.65
CA ARG A 84 17.50 -13.70 -10.19
C ARG A 84 16.28 -14.61 -10.38
N SER A 85 16.49 -15.86 -10.80
CA SER A 85 15.42 -16.86 -10.93
C SER A 85 14.70 -17.10 -9.60
N HIS A 86 15.43 -17.27 -8.49
CA HIS A 86 14.82 -17.46 -7.16
C HIS A 86 14.03 -16.23 -6.72
N ILE A 87 14.52 -15.03 -7.00
CA ILE A 87 13.78 -13.78 -6.73
C ILE A 87 12.46 -13.77 -7.49
N SER A 88 12.47 -14.17 -8.77
CA SER A 88 11.24 -14.29 -9.56
C SER A 88 10.29 -15.35 -9.01
N GLU A 89 10.80 -16.49 -8.52
CA GLU A 89 9.98 -17.54 -7.90
C GLU A 89 9.36 -17.09 -6.58
N TYR A 90 10.10 -16.34 -5.75
CA TYR A 90 9.57 -15.72 -4.54
C TYR A 90 8.46 -14.72 -4.85
N GLU A 91 8.69 -13.79 -5.80
CA GLU A 91 7.72 -12.75 -6.14
C GLU A 91 6.44 -13.29 -6.78
N SER A 92 6.52 -14.42 -7.48
CA SER A 92 5.36 -15.10 -8.07
C SER A 92 4.66 -16.05 -7.09
N GLY A 93 5.22 -16.28 -5.91
CA GLY A 93 4.72 -17.25 -4.94
C GLY A 93 4.97 -18.72 -5.33
N LYS A 94 5.65 -18.99 -6.45
CA LYS A 94 6.05 -20.35 -6.86
C LYS A 94 6.99 -20.98 -5.82
N ARG A 95 7.80 -20.15 -5.14
CA ARG A 95 8.66 -20.55 -4.03
C ARG A 95 8.27 -19.74 -2.80
N SER A 96 8.12 -20.40 -1.65
CA SER A 96 7.92 -19.73 -0.36
C SER A 96 9.19 -19.01 0.08
N ILE A 97 9.03 -17.83 0.68
CA ILE A 97 10.15 -17.10 1.29
C ILE A 97 10.45 -17.75 2.65
N ASP A 98 11.66 -18.25 2.83
CA ASP A 98 12.07 -18.81 4.11
C ASP A 98 12.34 -17.72 5.16
N LYS A 99 12.41 -18.13 6.42
CA LYS A 99 12.55 -17.22 7.56
C LYS A 99 13.83 -16.39 7.52
N ASP A 100 14.91 -16.91 6.94
CA ASP A 100 16.19 -16.21 6.91
C ASP A 100 16.22 -15.17 5.79
N VAL A 101 15.64 -15.47 4.63
CA VAL A 101 15.39 -14.49 3.57
C VAL A 101 14.40 -13.41 4.05
N ALA A 102 13.33 -13.79 4.75
CA ALA A 102 12.36 -12.85 5.33
C ALA A 102 13.02 -11.85 6.30
N LYS A 103 13.91 -12.33 7.19
CA LYS A 103 14.69 -11.45 8.08
C LYS A 103 15.62 -10.50 7.32
N LYS A 104 16.28 -10.98 6.26
CA LYS A 104 17.13 -10.14 5.40
C LYS A 104 16.31 -9.05 4.70
N LEU A 105 15.14 -9.39 4.17
CA LEU A 105 14.20 -8.46 3.55
C LEU A 105 13.71 -7.41 4.55
N ALA A 106 13.27 -7.83 5.73
CA ALA A 106 12.83 -6.94 6.80
C ALA A 106 13.91 -5.92 7.19
N LYS A 107 15.16 -6.38 7.35
CA LYS A 107 16.31 -5.52 7.61
C LYS A 107 16.61 -4.57 6.45
N LEU A 108 16.57 -5.07 5.21
CA LEU A 108 16.86 -4.29 4.00
C LEU A 108 15.84 -3.17 3.78
N PHE A 109 14.55 -3.45 3.97
CA PHE A 109 13.46 -2.51 3.75
C PHE A 109 13.00 -1.76 5.01
N LYS A 110 13.65 -2.02 6.16
CA LYS A 110 13.30 -1.40 7.45
C LYS A 110 11.82 -1.59 7.80
N THR A 111 11.35 -2.82 7.65
CA THR A 111 9.95 -3.22 7.88
C THR A 111 9.88 -4.50 8.73
N SER A 112 8.66 -4.97 9.01
CA SER A 112 8.43 -6.16 9.83
C SER A 112 8.67 -7.46 9.05
N VAL A 113 9.10 -8.52 9.75
CA VAL A 113 9.34 -9.84 9.13
C VAL A 113 8.04 -10.45 8.63
N GLU A 114 6.93 -10.17 9.30
CA GLU A 114 5.55 -10.60 9.00
C GLU A 114 5.08 -10.15 7.62
N MET A 115 5.73 -9.15 7.01
CA MET A 115 5.45 -8.78 5.62
C MET A 115 5.87 -9.86 4.61
N PHE A 116 6.76 -10.77 5.02
CA PHE A 116 7.40 -11.75 4.14
C PHE A 116 7.22 -13.21 4.59
N ILE A 117 6.29 -13.48 5.53
CA ILE A 117 5.93 -14.83 6.03
C ILE A 117 4.45 -15.10 5.76
#